data_AF-A0A967I0E3-F1
#
_entry.id   AF-A0A967I0E3-F1
#
_cell.length_a   1.000
_cell.length_b   1.000
_cell.length_c   1.000
_cell.angle_alpha   90.00
_cell.angle_beta   90.00
_cell.angle_gamma   90.00
#
_symmetry.space_group_name_H-M   'P 1'
#
loop_
_entity.id
_entity.type
_entity.pdbx_description
1 polymer ?
#
loop_
_entity_poly.entity_id
_entity_poly.type
_entity_poly.pdbx_seq_one_letter_code
_entity_poly.pdbx_strand_id
1 'polypeptide(L)'
;IVGVQSEHADPVYRYYRESAPDKRVFSPVTVRPSVAQAAMIGNPVSMPRVVRLVEAYEQAASSPRVFVVQVSEQEIMDCQLIANRNGHIACTQGGECLAGLLRAKEEGAVSAEEVAVLNATAHALKFAGFQESYFADDLDAAYEIVPKPELRNFPALVEAPGVKRLPAPGKPLPPDEFNIFVEETAREIARELGL
;
A
#
# COMPACT_ATOMS: atom_id res chain seq x y z
N ILE A 1 -7.08 -1.84 -18.15
CA ILE A 1 -7.53 -2.36 -16.85
C ILE A 1 -6.45 -3.31 -16.34
N VAL A 2 -5.95 -3.10 -15.13
CA VAL A 2 -4.99 -4.00 -14.50
C VAL A 2 -5.67 -4.61 -13.28
N GLY A 3 -5.92 -5.91 -13.32
CA GLY A 3 -6.25 -6.69 -12.13
C GLY A 3 -4.97 -6.96 -11.34
N VAL A 4 -5.03 -6.84 -10.03
CA VAL A 4 -3.89 -7.09 -9.15
C VAL A 4 -4.31 -8.12 -8.13
N GLN A 5 -3.44 -9.09 -7.87
CA GLN A 5 -3.63 -10.04 -6.79
C GLN A 5 -2.33 -10.27 -6.04
N SER A 6 -2.42 -10.31 -4.72
CA SER A 6 -1.35 -10.89 -3.90
C SER A 6 -1.04 -12.34 -4.30
N GLU A 7 0.23 -12.73 -4.25
CA GLU A 7 0.68 -14.13 -4.33
C GLU A 7 0.15 -15.04 -3.22
N HIS A 8 -0.51 -14.47 -2.20
CA HIS A 8 -1.23 -15.18 -1.16
C HIS A 8 -2.67 -15.53 -1.58
N ALA A 9 -3.20 -14.90 -2.63
CA ALA A 9 -4.56 -15.12 -3.14
C ALA A 9 -4.68 -14.75 -4.64
N ASP A 10 -4.10 -15.56 -5.52
CA ASP A 10 -3.87 -15.24 -6.95
C ASP A 10 -4.61 -16.12 -8.00
N PRO A 11 -5.84 -16.66 -7.77
CA PRO A 11 -6.45 -17.60 -8.70
C PRO A 11 -6.79 -16.99 -10.08
N VAL A 12 -7.05 -15.67 -10.14
CA VAL A 12 -7.35 -14.96 -11.39
C VAL A 12 -6.07 -14.69 -12.17
N TYR A 13 -4.98 -14.30 -11.49
CA TYR A 13 -3.66 -14.19 -12.09
C TYR A 13 -3.22 -15.52 -12.70
N ARG A 14 -3.33 -16.64 -11.97
CA ARG A 14 -2.97 -17.98 -12.49
C ARG A 14 -3.76 -18.35 -13.74
N TYR A 15 -5.05 -17.95 -13.80
CA TYR A 15 -5.89 -18.16 -14.98
C TYR A 15 -5.42 -17.34 -16.19
N TYR A 16 -5.13 -16.04 -16.01
CA TYR A 16 -4.73 -15.16 -17.11
C TYR A 16 -3.25 -15.24 -17.48
N ARG A 17 -2.40 -15.85 -16.65
CA ARG A 17 -0.99 -16.14 -16.95
C ARG A 17 -0.84 -17.09 -18.15
N GLU A 18 -1.83 -17.96 -18.39
CA GLU A 18 -1.89 -18.73 -19.63
C GLU A 18 -2.38 -17.83 -20.78
N SER A 19 -1.49 -17.56 -21.72
CA SER A 19 -1.74 -16.68 -22.87
C SER A 19 -2.78 -17.24 -23.84
N ALA A 20 -2.85 -18.56 -24.01
CA ALA A 20 -3.75 -19.23 -24.95
C ALA A 20 -5.14 -19.43 -24.31
N PRO A 21 -6.20 -18.72 -24.74
CA PRO A 21 -7.51 -18.77 -24.08
C PRO A 21 -8.12 -20.17 -24.00
N ASP A 22 -7.90 -21.00 -25.01
CA ASP A 22 -8.34 -22.39 -25.09
C ASP A 22 -7.66 -23.32 -24.08
N LYS A 23 -6.51 -22.91 -23.53
CA LYS A 23 -5.75 -23.66 -22.51
C LYS A 23 -6.01 -23.18 -21.09
N ARG A 24 -6.73 -22.07 -20.90
CA ARG A 24 -6.99 -21.52 -19.57
C ARG A 24 -7.92 -22.43 -18.79
N VAL A 25 -7.45 -22.91 -17.65
CA VAL A 25 -8.24 -23.70 -16.70
C VAL A 25 -8.25 -22.98 -15.36
N PHE A 26 -9.44 -22.57 -14.92
CA PHE A 26 -9.59 -21.95 -13.60
C PHE A 26 -9.46 -23.02 -12.52
N SER A 27 -8.64 -22.73 -11.51
CA SER A 27 -8.48 -23.56 -10.33
C SER A 27 -8.48 -22.68 -9.08
N PRO A 28 -9.37 -22.94 -8.11
CA PRO A 28 -9.32 -22.28 -6.82
C PRO A 28 -7.99 -22.49 -6.12
N VAL A 29 -7.58 -21.54 -5.30
CA VAL A 29 -6.38 -21.65 -4.46
C VAL A 29 -6.76 -21.58 -2.99
N THR A 30 -6.00 -22.28 -2.15
CA THR A 30 -6.02 -22.04 -0.70
C THR A 30 -5.28 -20.75 -0.42
N VAL A 31 -5.94 -19.79 0.21
CA VAL A 31 -5.34 -18.49 0.53
C VAL A 31 -4.37 -18.61 1.71
N ARG A 32 -3.38 -17.70 1.74
CA ARG A 32 -2.47 -17.46 2.87
C ARG A 32 -2.79 -16.11 3.52
N PRO A 33 -2.34 -15.84 4.77
CA PRO A 33 -2.58 -14.56 5.44
C PRO A 33 -2.09 -13.37 4.62
N SER A 34 -2.95 -12.40 4.33
CA SER A 34 -2.59 -11.23 3.52
C SER A 34 -2.99 -9.92 4.21
N VAL A 35 -2.15 -8.88 4.10
CA VAL A 35 -2.45 -7.52 4.53
C VAL A 35 -3.56 -6.89 3.67
N ALA A 36 -3.74 -7.36 2.43
CA ALA A 36 -4.85 -7.00 1.56
C ALA A 36 -6.09 -7.86 1.84
N GLN A 37 -6.52 -7.95 3.11
CA GLN A 37 -7.54 -8.90 3.59
C GLN A 37 -8.82 -8.97 2.76
N ALA A 38 -9.33 -7.83 2.25
CA ALA A 38 -10.53 -7.80 1.43
C ALA A 38 -10.39 -8.50 0.05
N ALA A 39 -9.16 -8.59 -0.46
CA ALA A 39 -8.81 -9.23 -1.73
C ALA A 39 -8.30 -10.68 -1.55
N MET A 40 -8.21 -11.17 -0.31
CA MET A 40 -7.77 -12.53 0.05
C MET A 40 -8.82 -13.58 -0.33
N ILE A 41 -9.07 -13.75 -1.63
CA ILE A 41 -10.14 -14.58 -2.20
C ILE A 41 -9.54 -15.69 -3.07
N GLY A 42 -9.62 -16.92 -2.59
CA GLY A 42 -9.10 -18.10 -3.30
C GLY A 42 -10.04 -18.70 -4.34
N ASN A 43 -11.35 -18.43 -4.24
CA ASN A 43 -12.36 -18.90 -5.18
C ASN A 43 -13.40 -17.80 -5.49
N PRO A 44 -13.05 -16.79 -6.31
CA PRO A 44 -13.96 -15.69 -6.61
C PRO A 44 -15.23 -16.17 -7.32
N VAL A 45 -16.38 -16.00 -6.66
CA VAL A 45 -17.71 -16.37 -7.21
C VAL A 45 -18.06 -15.65 -8.51
N SER A 46 -17.43 -14.50 -8.75
CA SER A 46 -17.62 -13.67 -9.93
C SER A 46 -16.78 -14.10 -11.13
N MET A 47 -15.91 -15.12 -11.01
CA MET A 47 -14.99 -15.51 -12.09
C MET A 47 -15.68 -15.75 -13.45
N PRO A 48 -16.83 -16.46 -13.54
CA PRO A 48 -17.51 -16.63 -14.83
C PRO A 48 -17.95 -15.31 -15.46
N ARG A 49 -18.36 -14.34 -14.64
CA ARG A 49 -18.71 -12.99 -15.09
C ARG A 49 -17.48 -12.20 -15.52
N VAL A 50 -16.36 -12.33 -14.80
CA VAL A 50 -15.08 -11.69 -15.17
C VAL A 50 -14.62 -12.18 -16.54
N VAL A 51 -14.56 -13.50 -16.76
CA VAL A 51 -14.14 -14.08 -18.05
C VAL A 51 -14.98 -13.54 -19.20
N ARG A 52 -16.32 -13.60 -19.09
CA ARG A 52 -17.23 -13.08 -20.11
C ARG A 52 -17.00 -11.60 -20.41
N LEU A 53 -16.79 -10.77 -19.39
CA LEU A 53 -16.61 -9.33 -19.56
C LEU A 53 -15.24 -8.99 -20.15
N VAL A 54 -14.19 -9.70 -19.75
CA VAL A 54 -12.85 -9.54 -20.32
C VAL A 54 -12.84 -9.94 -21.78
N GLU A 55 -13.44 -11.07 -22.15
CA GLU A 55 -13.58 -11.50 -23.55
C GLU A 55 -14.30 -10.45 -24.40
N ALA A 56 -15.43 -9.92 -23.91
CA ALA A 56 -16.17 -8.88 -24.62
C ALA A 56 -15.36 -7.57 -24.76
N TYR A 57 -14.58 -7.22 -23.74
CA TYR A 57 -13.75 -6.01 -23.74
C TYR A 57 -12.57 -6.15 -24.72
N GLU A 58 -11.89 -7.29 -24.71
CA GLU A 58 -10.79 -7.61 -25.61
C GLU A 58 -11.24 -7.69 -27.07
N GLN A 59 -12.42 -8.26 -27.35
CA GLN A 59 -13.01 -8.27 -28.69
C GLN A 59 -13.32 -6.86 -29.23
N ALA A 60 -13.66 -5.93 -28.35
CA ALA A 60 -13.96 -4.55 -28.71
C ALA A 60 -12.69 -3.67 -28.80
N ALA A 61 -11.57 -4.11 -28.23
CA ALA A 61 -10.33 -3.35 -28.21
C ALA A 61 -9.46 -3.62 -29.44
N SER A 62 -8.71 -2.62 -29.87
CA SER A 62 -7.75 -2.73 -30.99
C SER A 62 -6.41 -3.38 -30.60
N SER A 63 -6.20 -3.61 -29.31
CA SER A 63 -4.99 -4.16 -28.71
C SER A 63 -5.36 -4.72 -27.33
N PRO A 64 -4.51 -5.57 -26.71
CA PRO A 64 -4.73 -6.02 -25.34
C PRO A 64 -4.93 -4.84 -24.38
N ARG A 65 -5.98 -4.90 -23.55
CA ARG A 65 -6.30 -3.82 -22.58
C ARG A 65 -6.55 -4.34 -21.16
N VAL A 66 -6.71 -5.64 -20.97
CA VAL A 66 -6.86 -6.27 -19.66
C VAL A 66 -5.61 -7.07 -19.35
N PHE A 67 -4.99 -6.71 -18.24
CA PHE A 67 -3.83 -7.39 -17.70
C PHE A 67 -4.15 -7.83 -16.28
N VAL A 68 -3.53 -8.92 -15.84
CA VAL A 68 -3.60 -9.34 -14.44
C VAL A 68 -2.18 -9.60 -13.98
N VAL A 69 -1.77 -8.89 -12.92
CA VAL A 69 -0.43 -8.98 -12.36
C VAL A 69 -0.49 -9.53 -10.94
N GLN A 70 0.62 -10.12 -10.51
CA GLN A 70 0.81 -10.64 -9.17
C GLN A 70 1.85 -9.81 -8.41
N VAL A 71 1.56 -9.55 -7.14
CA VAL A 71 2.47 -8.82 -6.23
C VAL A 71 2.66 -9.60 -4.93
N SER A 72 3.77 -9.39 -4.25
CA SER A 72 4.07 -9.93 -2.93
C SER A 72 3.46 -9.06 -1.83
N GLU A 73 3.31 -9.64 -0.63
CA GLU A 73 2.85 -8.89 0.55
C GLU A 73 3.80 -7.74 0.92
N GLN A 74 5.11 -7.94 0.74
CA GLN A 74 6.11 -6.89 0.92
C GLN A 74 5.86 -5.70 -0.02
N GLU A 75 5.62 -5.95 -1.30
CA GLU A 75 5.35 -4.89 -2.28
C GLU A 75 4.07 -4.11 -1.92
N ILE A 76 3.04 -4.79 -1.40
CA ILE A 76 1.79 -4.17 -0.97
C ILE A 76 2.06 -3.16 0.17
N MET A 77 2.75 -3.58 1.23
CA MET A 77 3.06 -2.71 2.37
C MET A 77 4.01 -1.58 1.99
N ASP A 78 5.07 -1.88 1.23
CA ASP A 78 6.03 -0.87 0.82
C ASP A 78 5.35 0.22 -0.03
N CYS A 79 4.52 -0.18 -1.00
CA CYS A 79 3.81 0.78 -1.85
C CYS A 79 2.78 1.60 -1.06
N GLN A 80 2.07 0.99 -0.11
CA GLN A 80 1.18 1.75 0.79
C GLN A 80 1.96 2.84 1.54
N LEU A 81 3.09 2.49 2.15
CA LEU A 81 3.89 3.42 2.94
C LEU A 81 4.54 4.50 2.07
N ILE A 82 5.03 4.14 0.88
CA ILE A 82 5.58 5.09 -0.10
C ILE A 82 4.50 6.09 -0.55
N ALA A 83 3.28 5.63 -0.84
CA ALA A 83 2.17 6.52 -1.15
C ALA A 83 1.91 7.49 0.02
N ASN A 84 1.87 6.97 1.25
CA ASN A 84 1.61 7.79 2.43
C ASN A 84 2.69 8.86 2.66
N ARG A 85 3.96 8.54 2.38
CA ARG A 85 5.07 9.52 2.44
C ARG A 85 4.94 10.65 1.43
N ASN A 86 4.14 10.48 0.38
CA ASN A 86 3.85 11.51 -0.62
C ASN A 86 2.54 12.26 -0.35
N GLY A 87 2.01 12.18 0.88
CA GLY A 87 0.82 12.92 1.31
C GLY A 87 -0.51 12.19 1.09
N HIS A 88 -0.47 10.91 0.70
CA HIS A 88 -1.66 10.08 0.65
C HIS A 88 -1.99 9.44 2.02
N ILE A 89 -3.18 8.87 2.14
CA ILE A 89 -3.58 8.03 3.27
C ILE A 89 -4.24 6.77 2.69
N ALA A 90 -3.41 5.87 2.16
CA ALA A 90 -3.82 4.65 1.48
C ALA A 90 -4.09 3.50 2.46
N CYS A 91 -5.10 2.69 2.14
CA CYS A 91 -5.28 1.36 2.70
C CYS A 91 -4.30 0.35 2.08
N THR A 92 -4.22 -0.85 2.64
CA THR A 92 -3.37 -1.93 2.09
C THR A 92 -3.78 -2.32 0.67
N GLN A 93 -5.08 -2.32 0.33
CA GLN A 93 -5.52 -2.54 -1.07
C GLN A 93 -5.13 -1.38 -2.01
N GLY A 94 -5.00 -0.16 -1.48
CA GLY A 94 -4.42 0.96 -2.21
C GLY A 94 -2.93 0.74 -2.50
N GLY A 95 -2.20 0.19 -1.52
CA GLY A 95 -0.83 -0.30 -1.70
C GLY A 95 -0.73 -1.40 -2.76
N GLU A 96 -1.64 -2.37 -2.73
CA GLU A 96 -1.75 -3.44 -3.74
C GLU A 96 -1.96 -2.86 -5.14
N CYS A 97 -2.86 -1.89 -5.31
CA CYS A 97 -3.06 -1.23 -6.60
C CYS A 97 -1.81 -0.49 -7.10
N LEU A 98 -1.07 0.17 -6.21
CA LEU A 98 0.17 0.87 -6.59
C LEU A 98 1.28 -0.12 -6.94
N ALA A 99 1.45 -1.19 -6.17
CA ALA A 99 2.37 -2.27 -6.49
C ALA A 99 2.05 -2.88 -7.87
N GLY A 100 0.77 -3.13 -8.14
CA GLY A 100 0.33 -3.67 -9.43
C GLY A 100 0.54 -2.71 -10.60
N LEU A 101 0.40 -1.39 -10.39
CA LEU A 101 0.76 -0.40 -11.42
C LEU A 101 2.26 -0.45 -11.73
N LEU A 102 3.11 -0.49 -10.70
CA LEU A 102 4.56 -0.58 -10.88
C LEU A 102 4.94 -1.86 -11.64
N ARG A 103 4.37 -3.01 -11.25
CA ARG A 103 4.58 -4.27 -11.95
C ARG A 103 4.09 -4.22 -13.40
N ALA A 104 2.89 -3.69 -13.65
CA ALA A 104 2.36 -3.57 -15.00
C ALA A 104 3.23 -2.66 -15.89
N LYS A 105 3.85 -1.63 -15.31
CA LYS A 105 4.83 -0.80 -16.02
C LYS A 105 6.11 -1.57 -16.34
N GLU A 106 6.64 -2.34 -15.38
CA GLU A 106 7.83 -3.19 -15.57
C GLU A 106 7.60 -4.25 -16.67
N GLU A 107 6.40 -4.84 -16.72
CA GLU A 107 5.99 -5.82 -17.73
C GLU A 107 5.62 -5.18 -19.09
N GLY A 108 5.67 -3.85 -19.21
CA GLY A 108 5.33 -3.12 -20.44
C GLY A 108 3.84 -3.09 -20.79
N ALA A 109 2.96 -3.45 -19.85
CA ALA A 109 1.51 -3.39 -20.01
C ALA A 109 0.96 -1.95 -19.89
N VAL A 110 1.70 -1.06 -19.24
CA VAL A 110 1.37 0.38 -19.08
C VAL A 110 2.60 1.21 -19.41
N SER A 111 2.44 2.23 -20.25
CA SER A 111 3.50 3.17 -20.63
C SER A 111 3.67 4.33 -19.62
N ALA A 112 4.79 5.06 -19.71
CA ALA A 112 5.06 6.18 -18.81
C ALA A 112 4.22 7.42 -19.12
N GLU A 113 3.64 7.47 -20.32
CA GLU A 113 2.82 8.55 -20.86
C GLU A 113 1.33 8.38 -20.50
N GLU A 114 0.95 7.24 -19.92
CA GLU A 114 -0.42 6.95 -19.51
C GLU A 114 -0.74 7.52 -18.13
N VAL A 115 -2.00 7.92 -17.96
CA VAL A 115 -2.55 8.32 -16.66
C VAL A 115 -3.22 7.12 -16.01
N ALA A 116 -2.68 6.66 -14.89
CA ALA A 116 -3.26 5.58 -14.10
C ALA A 116 -4.23 6.09 -13.04
N VAL A 117 -5.37 5.41 -12.89
CA VAL A 117 -6.32 5.64 -11.80
C VAL A 117 -6.32 4.40 -10.91
N LEU A 118 -5.87 4.57 -9.66
CA LEU A 118 -5.78 3.49 -8.68
C LEU A 118 -7.04 3.48 -7.81
N ASN A 119 -7.62 2.30 -7.62
CA ASN A 119 -8.86 2.14 -6.87
C ASN A 119 -8.59 1.68 -5.43
N ALA A 120 -8.47 2.63 -4.49
CA ALA A 120 -8.45 2.34 -3.07
C ALA A 120 -9.88 1.99 -2.58
N THR A 121 -10.20 0.71 -2.50
CA THR A 121 -11.57 0.20 -2.27
C THR A 121 -12.10 0.39 -0.84
N ALA A 122 -11.24 0.82 0.08
CA ALA A 122 -11.55 0.96 1.49
C ALA A 122 -10.82 2.15 2.14
N HIS A 123 -11.41 2.68 3.20
CA HIS A 123 -10.78 3.73 4.01
C HIS A 123 -9.61 3.17 4.82
N ALA A 124 -8.49 3.91 4.89
CA ALA A 124 -7.25 3.46 5.55
C ALA A 124 -7.42 3.06 7.02
N LEU A 125 -8.32 3.74 7.76
CA LEU A 125 -8.64 3.41 9.16
C LEU A 125 -9.04 1.94 9.39
N LYS A 126 -9.55 1.24 8.38
CA LYS A 126 -9.87 -0.19 8.51
C LYS A 126 -8.63 -1.08 8.70
N PHE A 127 -7.46 -0.58 8.30
CA PHE A 127 -6.22 -1.36 8.19
C PHE A 127 -5.03 -0.66 8.85
N ALA A 128 -5.28 0.36 9.68
CA ALA A 128 -4.23 1.11 10.39
C ALA A 128 -3.33 0.19 11.24
N GLY A 129 -3.88 -0.90 11.79
CA GLY A 129 -3.13 -1.89 12.55
C GLY A 129 -1.98 -2.53 11.79
N PHE A 130 -2.09 -2.76 10.47
CA PHE A 130 -0.96 -3.29 9.68
C PHE A 130 0.20 -2.30 9.58
N GLN A 131 -0.10 -1.01 9.48
CA GLN A 131 0.92 0.03 9.49
C GLN A 131 1.59 0.13 10.87
N GLU A 132 0.81 0.06 11.94
CA GLU A 132 1.32 0.05 13.32
C GLU A 132 2.23 -1.16 13.56
N SER A 133 1.79 -2.37 13.20
CA SER A 133 2.59 -3.59 13.30
C SER A 133 3.85 -3.55 12.43
N TYR A 134 3.80 -2.98 11.22
CA TYR A 134 4.99 -2.78 10.39
C TYR A 134 6.00 -1.86 11.07
N PHE A 135 5.54 -0.76 11.66
CA PHE A 135 6.42 0.15 12.38
C PHE A 135 7.03 -0.55 13.60
N ALA A 136 6.21 -1.24 14.38
CA ALA A 136 6.61 -1.96 15.59
C ALA A 136 7.47 -3.21 15.35
N ASP A 137 7.62 -3.65 14.10
CA ASP A 137 8.29 -4.92 13.75
C ASP A 137 7.60 -6.14 14.40
N ASP A 138 6.25 -6.13 14.36
CA ASP A 138 5.36 -7.11 15.01
C ASP A 138 4.34 -7.70 14.01
N LEU A 139 4.77 -7.91 12.76
CA LEU A 139 3.98 -8.65 11.79
C LEU A 139 4.25 -10.15 11.92
N ASP A 140 3.20 -10.97 11.86
CA ASP A 140 3.34 -12.43 11.83
C ASP A 140 4.19 -12.86 10.62
N ALA A 141 5.10 -13.81 10.82
CA ALA A 141 5.96 -14.32 9.76
C ALA A 141 5.19 -14.91 8.57
N ALA A 142 3.93 -15.34 8.76
CA ALA A 142 3.06 -15.83 7.70
C ALA A 142 2.66 -14.76 6.66
N TYR A 143 2.86 -13.48 6.97
CA TYR A 143 2.72 -12.40 5.99
C TYR A 143 3.94 -12.25 5.08
N GLU A 144 5.09 -12.83 5.43
CA GLU A 144 6.32 -12.79 4.61
C GLU A 144 6.82 -11.35 4.35
N ILE A 145 6.58 -10.44 5.32
CA ILE A 145 6.99 -9.02 5.27
C ILE A 145 8.14 -8.78 6.26
N VAL A 146 9.19 -8.11 5.79
CA VAL A 146 10.29 -7.60 6.62
C VAL A 146 10.24 -6.06 6.60
N PRO A 147 9.95 -5.42 7.74
CA PRO A 147 9.90 -3.97 7.81
C PRO A 147 11.21 -3.28 7.41
N LYS A 148 11.10 -2.30 6.51
CA LYS A 148 12.23 -1.49 6.06
C LYS A 148 12.41 -0.27 6.98
N PRO A 149 13.58 -0.07 7.61
CA PRO A 149 13.83 1.06 8.51
C PRO A 149 13.44 2.41 7.92
N GLU A 150 13.74 2.63 6.64
CA GLU A 150 13.48 3.86 5.91
C GLU A 150 12.00 4.14 5.64
N LEU A 151 11.12 3.13 5.74
CA LEU A 151 9.67 3.29 5.58
C LEU A 151 8.92 3.39 6.91
N ARG A 152 9.59 3.18 8.04
CA ARG A 152 8.99 3.34 9.36
C ARG A 152 8.87 4.81 9.72
N ASN A 153 7.73 5.16 10.30
CA ASN A 153 7.49 6.51 10.82
C ASN A 153 7.08 6.43 12.29
N PHE A 154 8.01 6.76 13.17
CA PHE A 154 7.75 6.90 14.60
C PHE A 154 7.81 8.36 15.01
N PRO A 155 6.95 8.79 15.95
CA PRO A 155 7.11 10.11 16.56
C PRO A 155 8.48 10.17 17.24
N ALA A 156 9.25 11.20 16.92
CA ALA A 156 10.46 11.55 17.64
C ALA A 156 10.17 12.65 18.65
N LEU A 157 10.74 12.55 19.85
CA LEU A 157 10.72 13.65 20.80
C LEU A 157 11.75 14.69 20.34
N VAL A 158 11.29 15.92 20.12
CA VAL A 158 12.17 17.04 19.79
C VAL A 158 12.65 17.70 21.08
N GLU A 159 13.95 17.58 21.36
CA GLU A 159 14.60 18.18 22.52
C GLU A 159 15.45 19.38 22.11
N ALA A 160 14.82 20.57 22.10
CA ALA A 160 15.53 21.79 21.75
C ALA A 160 16.48 22.24 22.88
N PRO A 161 17.78 22.50 22.61
CA PRO A 161 18.78 22.82 23.65
C PRO A 161 18.44 24.02 24.54
N GLY A 162 17.66 24.98 24.04
CA GLY A 162 17.21 26.16 24.79
C GLY A 162 16.05 25.90 25.75
N VAL A 163 15.44 24.71 25.70
CA VAL A 163 14.25 24.36 26.49
C VAL A 163 14.65 23.63 27.77
N LYS A 164 14.40 24.27 28.91
CA LYS A 164 14.70 23.69 30.24
C LYS A 164 13.60 22.78 30.78
N ARG A 165 12.35 22.99 30.34
CA ARG A 165 11.16 22.28 30.83
C ARG A 165 10.15 22.12 29.70
N LEU A 166 9.65 20.90 29.53
CA LEU A 166 8.60 20.59 28.57
C LEU A 166 7.21 20.79 29.22
N PRO A 167 6.21 21.27 28.46
CA PRO A 167 4.83 21.27 28.93
C PRO A 167 4.32 19.83 29.11
N ALA A 168 3.46 19.61 30.09
CA ALA A 168 2.83 18.31 30.31
C ALA A 168 1.34 18.45 30.66
N PRO A 169 0.51 17.41 30.46
CA PRO A 169 -0.89 17.43 30.85
C PRO A 169 -1.07 17.86 32.32
N GLY A 170 -1.86 18.91 32.56
CA GLY A 170 -2.09 19.48 33.88
C GLY A 170 -0.93 20.29 34.48
N LYS A 171 0.17 20.48 33.74
CA LYS A 171 1.36 21.24 34.15
C LYS A 171 1.79 22.19 33.02
N PRO A 172 1.02 23.26 32.75
CA PRO A 172 1.38 24.23 31.72
C PRO A 172 2.64 25.03 32.12
N LEU A 173 3.37 25.51 31.11
CA LEU A 173 4.48 26.43 31.31
C LEU A 173 3.96 27.87 31.54
N PRO A 174 4.65 28.69 32.34
CA PRO A 174 4.44 30.14 32.36
C PRO A 174 4.61 30.74 30.96
N PRO A 175 3.95 31.87 30.64
CA PRO A 175 3.96 32.45 29.30
C PRO A 175 5.36 32.63 28.68
N ASP A 176 6.32 33.14 29.44
CA ASP A 176 7.68 33.38 28.95
C ASP A 176 8.42 32.07 28.62
N GLU A 177 8.27 31.05 29.47
CA GLU A 177 8.84 29.72 29.22
C GLU A 177 8.14 29.00 28.07
N PHE A 178 6.84 29.20 27.90
CA PHE A 178 6.08 28.64 26.80
C PHE A 178 6.52 29.23 25.46
N ASN A 179 6.76 30.55 25.40
CA ASN A 179 7.27 31.20 24.19
C ASN A 179 8.65 30.66 23.81
N ILE A 180 9.56 30.53 24.78
CA ILE A 180 10.88 29.90 24.57
C ILE A 180 10.71 28.47 24.05
N PHE A 181 9.82 27.69 24.65
CA PHE A 181 9.53 26.32 24.20
C PHE A 181 9.09 26.29 22.74
N VAL A 182 8.14 27.13 22.33
CA VAL A 182 7.63 27.16 20.96
C VAL A 182 8.74 27.57 19.98
N GLU A 183 9.47 28.66 20.26
CA GLU A 183 10.50 29.17 19.35
C GLU A 183 11.68 28.22 19.18
N GLU A 184 12.21 27.69 20.29
CA GLU A 184 13.35 26.77 20.26
C GLU A 184 12.97 25.42 19.65
N THR A 185 11.79 24.89 19.96
CA THR A 185 11.30 23.63 19.37
C THR A 185 11.05 23.79 17.88
N ALA A 186 10.44 24.90 17.43
CA ALA A 186 10.24 25.16 16.02
C ALA A 186 11.56 25.31 15.26
N ARG A 187 12.55 25.98 15.86
CA ARG A 187 13.91 26.10 15.28
C ARG A 187 14.61 24.75 15.19
N GLU A 188 14.45 23.92 16.20
CA GLU A 188 15.00 22.56 16.21
C GLU A 188 14.37 21.68 15.12
N ILE A 189 13.04 21.71 14.98
CA ILE A 189 12.33 21.02 13.89
C ILE A 189 12.82 21.49 12.53
N ALA A 190 12.94 22.81 12.30
CA ALA A 190 13.44 23.34 11.04
C ALA A 190 14.87 22.85 10.75
N ARG A 191 15.74 22.83 11.77
CA ARG A 191 17.10 22.31 11.66
C ARG A 191 17.13 20.83 11.27
N GLU A 192 16.33 19.98 11.92
CA GLU A 192 16.25 18.55 11.61
C GLU A 192 15.71 18.29 10.19
N LEU A 193 14.78 19.13 9.72
CA LEU A 193 14.18 19.04 8.38
C LEU A 193 15.00 19.73 7.28
N GLY A 194 16.06 20.49 7.63
CA GLY A 194 16.86 21.25 6.68
C GLY A 194 16.12 22.44 6.04
N LEU A 195 15.22 23.08 6.79
CA LEU A 195 14.43 24.26 6.39
C LEU A 195 15.05 25.59 6.86
#